data_AF-A0A9E1AHE1-F1
#
_entry.id   AF-A0A9E1AHE1-F1
#
_cell.length_a   1.000
_cell.length_b   1.000
_cell.length_c   1.000
_cell.angle_alpha   90.00
_cell.angle_beta   90.00
_cell.angle_gamma   90.00
#
_symmetry.space_group_name_H-M   'P 1'
#
loop_
_entity.id
_entity.type
_entity.pdbx_description
1 polymer ?
#
loop_
_entity_poly.entity_id
_entity_poly.type
_entity_poly.pdbx_seq_one_letter_code
_entity_poly.pdbx_strand_id
1 'polypeptide(L)'
;MLETVLPDGSCFVDPEDGMAGLRDRCLLFAVALDESGCNEAYYRMLSKLRRDSGLLAGCVAGIVVTGVGEFYTKDVARDMMFAANQAGCAFLGRPLVEATGSMRNFRVQAQIGGVDERTAFRAAVTELIERLDGWQEPPPIRHVLALHASQRSTSNTLAFWELVREGLPETIEVEEIGLRNGSVPDCNGCSYTACLHFGEQGSCFYGGPMVEEVYPAVRRCDALVMLCANYNDALSANLTACVNRLTALFRQQRFYDKRLFGLIVSGYSGGDLLARQLISALNMNKSFSLPPHFCLLETANERGSLIRLPGIARRAHEFAAQPSRS
;
A
#
# COMPACT_ATOMS: atom_id res chain seq x y z
N MET A 1 19.78 -16.54 10.21
CA MET A 1 19.57 -15.15 10.68
C MET A 1 18.17 -14.97 11.22
N LEU A 2 17.12 -15.29 10.44
CA LEU A 2 15.73 -15.22 10.94
C LEU A 2 15.49 -16.11 12.17
N GLU A 3 16.04 -17.33 12.21
CA GLU A 3 15.93 -18.24 13.36
C GLU A 3 16.37 -17.64 14.71
N THR A 4 17.24 -16.61 14.70
CA THR A 4 17.75 -15.99 15.93
C THR A 4 17.05 -14.69 16.32
N VAL A 5 16.03 -14.28 15.56
CA VAL A 5 15.24 -13.06 15.81
C VAL A 5 13.73 -13.31 15.78
N LEU A 6 13.28 -14.50 15.38
CA LEU A 6 11.88 -14.88 15.42
C LEU A 6 11.43 -15.17 16.86
N PRO A 7 10.16 -14.89 17.22
CA PRO A 7 9.61 -15.25 18.51
C PRO A 7 9.60 -16.77 18.74
N ASP A 8 9.69 -17.19 19.99
CA ASP A 8 9.57 -18.59 20.38
C ASP A 8 8.24 -19.20 19.88
N GLY A 9 8.30 -20.41 19.33
CA GLY A 9 7.13 -21.09 18.76
C GLY A 9 6.81 -20.72 17.31
N SER A 10 7.62 -19.87 16.66
CA SER A 10 7.53 -19.62 15.21
C SER A 10 7.76 -20.90 14.41
N CYS A 11 6.97 -21.09 13.34
CA CYS A 11 7.11 -22.21 12.42
C CYS A 11 7.50 -21.74 11.02
N PHE A 12 8.36 -22.51 10.35
CA PHE A 12 8.68 -22.30 8.94
C PHE A 12 7.71 -23.08 8.05
N VAL A 13 7.24 -22.45 6.99
CA VAL A 13 6.38 -23.06 5.98
C VAL A 13 7.05 -22.88 4.64
N ASP A 14 7.44 -23.99 4.02
CA ASP A 14 7.94 -23.96 2.65
C ASP A 14 6.74 -23.81 1.68
N PRO A 15 6.80 -22.88 0.71
CA PRO A 15 5.84 -22.83 -0.37
C PRO A 15 5.64 -24.15 -1.11
N GLU A 16 6.60 -25.06 -1.11
CA GLU A 16 6.48 -26.40 -1.71
C GLU A 16 5.52 -27.31 -0.93
N ASP A 17 5.46 -27.16 0.39
CA ASP A 17 4.72 -28.05 1.31
C ASP A 17 3.20 -27.75 1.42
N GLY A 18 2.68 -26.87 0.57
CA GLY A 18 1.24 -26.68 0.43
C GLY A 18 0.70 -25.33 0.91
N MET A 19 1.41 -24.61 1.80
CA MET A 19 0.91 -23.38 2.43
C MET A 19 -0.48 -23.54 3.09
N ALA A 20 -0.77 -24.72 3.64
CA ALA A 20 -2.04 -25.02 4.27
C ALA A 20 -2.10 -24.52 5.72
N GLY A 21 -3.30 -24.19 6.21
CA GLY A 21 -3.52 -23.86 7.64
C GLY A 21 -2.98 -22.50 8.08
N LEU A 22 -2.79 -21.56 7.14
CA LEU A 22 -2.21 -20.25 7.41
C LEU A 22 -3.20 -19.20 7.92
N ARG A 23 -4.52 -19.45 7.86
CA ARG A 23 -5.55 -18.49 8.29
C ARG A 23 -5.39 -18.07 9.75
N ASP A 24 -5.74 -16.83 10.03
CA ASP A 24 -5.69 -16.21 11.37
C ASP A 24 -4.28 -16.22 12.01
N ARG A 25 -3.23 -16.23 11.16
CA ARG A 25 -1.83 -16.21 11.61
C ARG A 25 -1.16 -14.88 11.34
N CYS A 26 -0.19 -14.60 12.18
CA CYS A 26 0.82 -13.59 11.93
C CYS A 26 1.92 -14.17 11.02
N LEU A 27 2.23 -13.52 9.90
CA LEU A 27 3.10 -14.07 8.85
C LEU A 27 4.30 -13.16 8.56
N LEU A 28 5.50 -13.74 8.49
CA LEU A 28 6.68 -13.07 7.94
C LEU A 28 7.06 -13.74 6.63
N PHE A 29 6.82 -13.07 5.50
CA PHE A 29 7.29 -13.55 4.21
C PHE A 29 8.78 -13.28 4.06
N ALA A 30 9.57 -14.30 3.74
CA ALA A 30 11.00 -14.18 3.51
C ALA A 30 11.36 -14.68 2.11
N VAL A 31 12.01 -13.82 1.31
CA VAL A 31 12.45 -14.16 -0.05
C VAL A 31 13.92 -13.81 -0.24
N ALA A 32 14.72 -14.79 -0.67
CA ALA A 32 16.12 -14.58 -1.03
C ALA A 32 16.29 -14.72 -2.55
N LEU A 33 16.77 -13.67 -3.21
CA LEU A 33 16.97 -13.62 -4.65
C LEU A 33 18.42 -13.94 -5.02
N ASP A 34 18.59 -14.68 -6.11
CA ASP A 34 19.91 -14.97 -6.69
C ASP A 34 20.52 -13.76 -7.42
N GLU A 35 21.66 -13.96 -8.09
CA GLU A 35 22.38 -12.93 -8.86
C GLU A 35 21.53 -12.31 -9.98
N SER A 36 20.57 -13.05 -10.52
CA SER A 36 19.65 -12.60 -11.57
C SER A 36 18.39 -11.92 -11.02
N GLY A 37 18.24 -11.87 -9.69
CA GLY A 37 17.03 -11.37 -9.04
C GLY A 37 15.88 -12.37 -9.00
N CYS A 38 16.15 -13.67 -9.21
CA CYS A 38 15.15 -14.72 -9.28
C CYS A 38 15.10 -15.55 -8.01
N ASN A 39 13.94 -16.20 -7.79
CA ASN A 39 13.74 -17.27 -6.83
C ASN A 39 12.58 -18.16 -7.32
N GLU A 40 12.81 -19.45 -7.54
CA GLU A 40 11.78 -20.35 -8.10
C GLU A 40 10.66 -20.67 -7.09
N ALA A 41 11.00 -20.90 -5.82
CA ALA A 41 10.04 -21.16 -4.75
C ALA A 41 9.09 -19.95 -4.56
N TYR A 42 9.59 -18.74 -4.77
CA TYR A 42 8.78 -17.52 -4.78
C TYR A 42 7.69 -17.55 -5.86
N TYR A 43 7.99 -18.01 -7.08
CA TYR A 43 6.95 -18.14 -8.12
C TYR A 43 5.92 -19.24 -7.80
N ARG A 44 6.33 -20.32 -7.12
CA ARG A 44 5.40 -21.33 -6.60
C ARG A 44 4.46 -20.74 -5.55
N MET A 45 5.01 -19.95 -4.62
CA MET A 45 4.23 -19.19 -3.63
C MET A 45 3.23 -18.24 -4.31
N LEU A 46 3.68 -17.42 -5.26
CA LEU A 46 2.80 -16.52 -6.02
C LEU A 46 1.65 -17.26 -6.70
N SER A 47 1.94 -18.41 -7.32
CA SER A 47 0.92 -19.21 -8.00
C SER A 47 -0.18 -19.67 -7.04
N LYS A 48 0.19 -20.05 -5.81
CA LYS A 48 -0.78 -20.45 -4.77
C LYS A 48 -1.61 -19.26 -4.28
N LEU A 49 -0.97 -18.15 -3.93
CA LEU A 49 -1.64 -16.93 -3.48
C LEU A 49 -2.66 -16.42 -4.51
N ARG A 50 -2.32 -16.46 -5.80
CA ARG A 50 -3.19 -15.95 -6.87
C ARG A 50 -4.38 -16.86 -7.21
N ARG A 51 -4.41 -18.11 -6.70
CA ARG A 51 -5.47 -19.10 -6.99
C ARG A 51 -6.55 -19.18 -5.92
N ASP A 52 -6.27 -18.72 -4.70
CA ASP A 52 -7.20 -18.79 -3.57
C ASP A 52 -7.28 -17.43 -2.87
N SER A 53 -8.39 -16.74 -3.08
CA SER A 53 -8.65 -15.42 -2.51
C SER A 53 -8.83 -15.42 -0.99
N GLY A 54 -8.99 -16.58 -0.35
CA GLY A 54 -9.17 -16.71 1.10
C GLY A 54 -8.07 -17.50 1.78
N LEU A 55 -6.94 -17.75 1.11
CA LEU A 55 -5.85 -18.57 1.63
C LEU A 55 -5.27 -17.98 2.93
N LEU A 56 -5.19 -16.65 3.01
CA LEU A 56 -4.59 -15.88 4.09
C LEU A 56 -5.62 -15.03 4.84
N ALA A 57 -6.89 -15.46 4.84
CA ALA A 57 -7.95 -14.78 5.58
C ALA A 57 -7.58 -14.68 7.07
N GLY A 58 -7.76 -13.49 7.65
CA GLY A 58 -7.45 -13.20 9.05
C GLY A 58 -5.96 -12.98 9.33
N CYS A 59 -5.08 -13.08 8.33
CA CYS A 59 -3.65 -12.90 8.53
C CYS A 59 -3.23 -11.44 8.50
N VAL A 60 -2.16 -11.13 9.24
CA VAL A 60 -1.38 -9.89 9.10
C VAL A 60 0.07 -10.25 8.80
N ALA A 61 0.73 -9.48 7.93
CA ALA A 61 2.06 -9.84 7.47
C ALA A 61 3.08 -8.70 7.39
N GLY A 62 4.35 -9.10 7.55
CA GLY A 62 5.56 -8.36 7.18
C GLY A 62 6.35 -9.08 6.08
N ILE A 63 7.30 -8.39 5.48
CA ILE A 63 8.09 -8.88 4.34
C ILE A 63 9.57 -8.59 4.55
N VAL A 64 10.40 -9.61 4.37
CA VAL A 64 11.85 -9.51 4.25
C VAL A 64 12.29 -10.00 2.88
N VAL A 65 12.99 -9.17 2.11
CA VAL A 65 13.58 -9.57 0.82
C VAL A 65 15.06 -9.26 0.79
N THR A 66 15.89 -10.26 0.47
CA THR A 66 17.33 -10.06 0.27
C THR A 66 17.68 -10.43 -1.16
N GLY A 67 18.60 -9.71 -1.79
CA GLY A 67 19.13 -10.08 -3.11
C GLY A 67 20.65 -10.20 -3.10
N VAL A 68 21.19 -11.09 -3.94
CA VAL A 68 22.64 -11.10 -4.23
C VAL A 68 23.01 -9.90 -5.13
N GLY A 69 22.09 -9.46 -6.00
CA GLY A 69 22.24 -8.27 -6.85
C GLY A 69 21.73 -6.96 -6.24
N GLU A 70 21.84 -5.87 -7.00
CA GLU A 70 21.40 -4.51 -6.59
C GLU A 70 19.95 -4.17 -6.96
N PHE A 71 19.26 -5.05 -7.66
CA PHE A 71 17.94 -4.79 -8.23
C PHE A 71 16.90 -5.81 -7.77
N TYR A 72 15.63 -5.57 -8.14
CA TYR A 72 14.48 -6.48 -7.99
C TYR A 72 13.94 -6.72 -6.58
N THR A 73 14.69 -6.47 -5.49
CA THR A 73 14.20 -6.71 -4.11
C THR A 73 12.85 -6.04 -3.83
N LYS A 74 12.70 -4.77 -4.22
CA LYS A 74 11.42 -4.02 -4.08
C LYS A 74 10.34 -4.46 -5.05
N ASP A 75 10.70 -4.88 -6.26
CA ASP A 75 9.71 -5.32 -7.25
C ASP A 75 9.06 -6.63 -6.80
N VAL A 76 9.89 -7.60 -6.39
CA VAL A 76 9.46 -8.88 -5.79
C VAL A 76 8.60 -8.63 -4.55
N ALA A 77 9.06 -7.80 -3.62
CA ALA A 77 8.28 -7.48 -2.41
C ALA A 77 6.87 -6.96 -2.73
N ARG A 78 6.78 -6.06 -3.72
CA ARG A 78 5.53 -5.42 -4.13
C ARG A 78 4.58 -6.38 -4.83
N ASP A 79 5.09 -7.23 -5.72
CA ASP A 79 4.28 -8.25 -6.39
C ASP A 79 3.76 -9.29 -5.39
N MET A 80 4.63 -9.75 -4.48
CA MET A 80 4.25 -10.63 -3.39
C MET A 80 3.16 -10.04 -2.51
N MET A 81 3.34 -8.78 -2.08
CA MET A 81 2.40 -8.10 -1.20
C MET A 81 1.03 -7.95 -1.87
N PHE A 82 0.99 -7.63 -3.16
CA PHE A 82 -0.25 -7.57 -3.90
C PHE A 82 -0.94 -8.94 -3.96
N ALA A 83 -0.20 -10.00 -4.33
CA ALA A 83 -0.76 -11.35 -4.39
C ALA A 83 -1.28 -11.85 -3.04
N ALA A 84 -0.51 -11.66 -1.96
CA ALA A 84 -0.91 -12.05 -0.61
C ALA A 84 -2.11 -11.25 -0.10
N ASN A 85 -2.17 -9.95 -0.41
CA ASN A 85 -3.31 -9.14 -0.03
C ASN A 85 -4.61 -9.55 -0.75
N GLN A 86 -4.50 -9.89 -2.03
CA GLN A 86 -5.63 -10.44 -2.80
C GLN A 86 -6.01 -11.87 -2.37
N ALA A 87 -5.16 -12.53 -1.59
CA ALA A 87 -5.44 -13.81 -0.91
C ALA A 87 -6.03 -13.64 0.51
N GLY A 88 -6.34 -12.40 0.91
CA GLY A 88 -6.99 -12.10 2.19
C GLY A 88 -6.06 -11.59 3.31
N CYS A 89 -4.77 -11.37 3.04
CA CYS A 89 -3.81 -10.93 4.03
C CYS A 89 -3.83 -9.40 4.23
N ALA A 90 -3.87 -8.95 5.49
CA ALA A 90 -3.56 -7.58 5.87
C ALA A 90 -2.05 -7.34 5.94
N PHE A 91 -1.63 -6.08 5.86
CA PHE A 91 -0.24 -5.67 6.12
C PHE A 91 -0.19 -4.42 6.98
N LEU A 92 0.75 -4.39 7.93
CA LEU A 92 1.08 -3.19 8.67
C LEU A 92 1.65 -2.10 7.74
N GLY A 93 1.61 -0.85 8.20
CA GLY A 93 2.32 0.23 7.52
C GLY A 93 3.83 0.00 7.52
N ARG A 94 4.53 0.34 6.43
CA ARG A 94 5.97 0.03 6.25
C ARG A 94 6.29 -1.44 6.62
N PRO A 95 5.72 -2.41 5.89
CA PRO A 95 5.86 -3.83 6.20
C PRO A 95 7.15 -4.45 5.60
N LEU A 96 7.94 -3.69 4.85
CA LEU A 96 9.07 -4.21 4.07
C LEU A 96 10.41 -3.84 4.71
N VAL A 97 11.26 -4.84 4.92
CA VAL A 97 12.71 -4.70 5.11
C VAL A 97 13.40 -5.40 3.94
N GLU A 98 14.20 -4.68 3.16
CA GLU A 98 14.89 -5.26 2.01
C GLU A 98 16.38 -4.93 2.02
N ALA A 99 17.23 -5.86 1.61
CA ALA A 99 18.68 -5.69 1.51
C ALA A 99 19.18 -6.06 0.11
N THR A 100 19.88 -5.12 -0.54
CA THR A 100 20.60 -5.42 -1.80
C THR A 100 21.91 -6.15 -1.51
N GLY A 101 22.55 -6.71 -2.55
CA GLY A 101 23.78 -7.49 -2.42
C GLY A 101 24.90 -6.75 -1.68
N SER A 102 25.10 -5.48 -2.01
CA SER A 102 26.08 -4.61 -1.34
C SER A 102 25.60 -4.05 0.00
N MET A 103 24.32 -4.25 0.36
CA MET A 103 23.64 -3.63 1.50
C MET A 103 23.74 -2.09 1.54
N ARG A 104 24.06 -1.43 0.41
CA ARG A 104 24.20 0.03 0.34
C ARG A 104 22.93 0.76 0.78
N ASN A 105 21.77 0.13 0.60
CA ASN A 105 20.48 0.65 1.04
C ASN A 105 20.32 0.71 2.58
N PHE A 106 21.25 0.14 3.36
CA PHE A 106 21.34 0.28 4.82
C PHE A 106 22.38 1.27 5.30
N ARG A 107 23.22 1.84 4.41
CA ARG A 107 24.33 2.70 4.80
C ARG A 107 23.90 3.89 5.67
N VAL A 108 22.76 4.51 5.37
CA VAL A 108 22.25 5.65 6.13
C VAL A 108 21.82 5.21 7.54
N GLN A 109 21.07 4.11 7.67
CA GLN A 109 20.68 3.56 8.98
C GLN A 109 21.89 3.13 9.80
N ALA A 110 22.87 2.49 9.16
CA ALA A 110 24.13 2.07 9.77
C ALA A 110 24.91 3.27 10.35
N GLN A 111 25.04 4.35 9.56
CA GLN A 111 25.69 5.59 10.01
C GLN A 111 24.95 6.25 11.17
N ILE A 112 23.61 6.33 11.11
CA ILE A 112 22.79 6.91 12.19
C ILE A 112 22.94 6.08 13.48
N GLY A 113 22.98 4.75 13.36
CA GLY A 113 23.13 3.84 14.50
C GLY A 113 24.57 3.67 15.00
N GLY A 114 25.58 4.17 14.27
CA GLY A 114 26.99 3.94 14.59
C GLY A 114 27.41 2.46 14.48
N VAL A 115 26.78 1.69 13.59
CA VAL A 115 26.99 0.25 13.39
C VAL A 115 27.27 -0.06 11.91
N ASP A 116 27.62 -1.30 11.60
CA ASP A 116 27.74 -1.78 10.20
C ASP A 116 26.36 -2.07 9.56
N GLU A 117 26.33 -2.18 8.23
CA GLU A 117 25.11 -2.40 7.46
C GLU A 117 24.37 -3.70 7.81
N ARG A 118 25.10 -4.77 8.15
CA ARG A 118 24.49 -6.06 8.51
C ARG A 118 23.82 -5.96 9.88
N THR A 119 24.45 -5.27 10.82
CA THR A 119 23.86 -4.98 12.13
C THR A 119 22.63 -4.08 11.99
N ALA A 120 22.68 -3.05 11.15
CA ALA A 120 21.52 -2.20 10.85
C ALA A 120 20.36 -2.97 10.18
N PHE A 121 20.66 -3.87 9.25
CA PHE A 121 19.67 -4.77 8.64
C PHE A 121 19.02 -5.68 9.69
N ARG A 122 19.83 -6.28 10.57
CA ARG A 122 19.30 -7.13 11.66
C ARG A 122 18.40 -6.36 12.60
N ALA A 123 18.77 -5.14 12.96
CA ALA A 123 17.93 -4.26 13.77
C ALA A 123 16.59 -3.95 13.07
N ALA A 124 16.62 -3.65 11.76
CA ALA A 124 15.40 -3.37 11.00
C ALA A 124 14.47 -4.59 10.88
N VAL A 125 15.03 -5.80 10.68
CA VAL A 125 14.25 -7.05 10.69
C VAL A 125 13.64 -7.30 12.07
N THR A 126 14.39 -7.06 13.14
CA THR A 126 13.91 -7.22 14.52
C THR A 126 12.78 -6.25 14.81
N GLU A 127 12.92 -4.97 14.46
CA GLU A 127 11.88 -3.95 14.59
C GLU A 127 10.61 -4.34 13.81
N LEU A 128 10.76 -4.89 12.59
CA LEU A 128 9.62 -5.36 11.81
C LEU A 128 8.88 -6.49 12.52
N ILE A 129 9.61 -7.48 13.05
CA ILE A 129 9.04 -8.62 13.78
C ILE A 129 8.33 -8.16 15.04
N GLU A 130 8.94 -7.29 15.85
CA GLU A 130 8.34 -6.75 17.07
C GLU A 130 7.04 -6.00 16.78
N ARG A 131 7.02 -5.17 15.73
CA ARG A 131 5.83 -4.43 15.31
C ARG A 131 4.72 -5.33 14.77
N LEU A 132 5.11 -6.45 14.18
CA LEU A 132 4.20 -7.44 13.62
C LEU A 132 3.61 -8.33 14.73
N ASP A 133 4.41 -8.72 15.73
CA ASP A 133 3.98 -9.47 16.92
C ASP A 133 3.07 -8.63 17.82
N GLY A 134 3.43 -7.35 18.03
CA GLY A 134 2.62 -6.39 18.76
C GLY A 134 1.52 -5.71 17.94
N TRP A 135 1.20 -6.22 16.74
CA TRP A 135 0.23 -5.57 15.87
C TRP A 135 -1.16 -5.55 16.49
N GLN A 136 -1.80 -4.39 16.41
CA GLN A 136 -3.18 -4.19 16.82
C GLN A 136 -3.94 -3.54 15.67
N GLU A 137 -5.19 -3.94 15.52
CA GLU A 137 -6.08 -3.37 14.53
C GLU A 137 -6.32 -1.88 14.82
N PRO A 138 -6.25 -0.98 13.82
CA PRO A 138 -6.57 0.43 14.00
C PRO A 138 -8.03 0.62 14.47
N PRO A 139 -8.35 1.74 15.17
CA PRO A 139 -9.71 2.03 15.62
C PRO A 139 -10.72 2.00 14.46
N PRO A 140 -12.02 1.71 14.67
CA PRO A 140 -13.01 1.62 13.59
C PRO A 140 -13.04 2.84 12.65
N ILE A 141 -13.31 2.62 11.37
CA ILE A 141 -13.37 3.71 10.37
C ILE A 141 -14.61 4.56 10.63
N ARG A 142 -14.40 5.87 10.83
CA ARG A 142 -15.45 6.88 10.93
C ARG A 142 -15.33 7.94 9.86
N HIS A 143 -14.12 8.23 9.39
CA HIS A 143 -13.85 9.24 8.37
C HIS A 143 -13.13 8.63 7.17
N VAL A 144 -13.78 8.64 6.01
CA VAL A 144 -13.24 8.18 4.73
C VAL A 144 -12.91 9.39 3.87
N LEU A 145 -11.66 9.47 3.41
CA LEU A 145 -11.21 10.44 2.41
C LEU A 145 -11.04 9.75 1.06
N ALA A 146 -11.76 10.20 0.04
CA ALA A 146 -11.57 9.78 -1.34
C ALA A 146 -10.80 10.84 -2.15
N LEU A 147 -9.67 10.46 -2.74
CA LEU A 147 -8.85 11.32 -3.60
C LEU A 147 -8.93 10.87 -5.05
N HIS A 148 -9.24 11.80 -5.97
CA HIS A 148 -9.29 11.52 -7.40
C HIS A 148 -8.73 12.66 -8.25
N ALA A 149 -8.40 12.36 -9.50
CA ALA A 149 -8.08 13.37 -10.52
C ALA A 149 -9.02 13.29 -11.74
N SER A 150 -10.10 12.52 -11.63
CA SER A 150 -11.01 12.21 -12.74
C SER A 150 -12.11 13.26 -12.93
N GLN A 151 -12.67 13.33 -14.14
CA GLN A 151 -13.80 14.19 -14.47
C GLN A 151 -15.14 13.47 -14.23
N ARG A 152 -15.96 14.04 -13.34
CA ARG A 152 -17.26 13.48 -12.89
C ARG A 152 -18.18 13.06 -14.03
N SER A 153 -18.32 13.90 -15.06
CA SER A 153 -19.27 13.66 -16.15
C SER A 153 -18.92 12.45 -17.02
N THR A 154 -17.67 12.00 -17.04
CA THR A 154 -17.18 10.99 -18.00
C THR A 154 -16.48 9.79 -17.35
N SER A 155 -16.12 9.87 -16.07
CA SER A 155 -15.24 8.89 -15.43
C SER A 155 -15.98 7.64 -14.94
N ASN A 156 -15.55 6.48 -15.46
CA ASN A 156 -15.93 5.17 -14.92
C ASN A 156 -15.42 4.98 -13.48
N THR A 157 -14.24 5.50 -13.13
CA THR A 157 -13.69 5.44 -11.75
C THR A 157 -14.59 6.15 -10.75
N LEU A 158 -15.11 7.32 -11.10
CA LEU A 158 -16.04 8.05 -10.24
C LEU A 158 -17.41 7.38 -10.20
N ALA A 159 -17.90 6.82 -11.31
CA ALA A 159 -19.11 6.00 -11.30
C ALA A 159 -18.96 4.78 -10.37
N PHE A 160 -17.77 4.18 -10.33
CA PHE A 160 -17.47 3.07 -9.42
C PHE A 160 -17.48 3.53 -7.96
N TRP A 161 -16.89 4.69 -7.69
CA TRP A 161 -16.89 5.29 -6.38
C TRP A 161 -18.31 5.56 -5.85
N GLU A 162 -19.27 6.00 -6.67
CA GLU A 162 -20.66 6.14 -6.18
C GLU A 162 -21.25 4.83 -5.72
N LEU A 163 -21.05 3.74 -6.47
CA LEU A 163 -21.57 2.43 -6.06
C LEU A 163 -20.98 1.99 -4.72
N VAL A 164 -19.69 2.27 -4.48
CA VAL A 164 -19.03 1.98 -3.20
C VAL A 164 -19.57 2.91 -2.12
N ARG A 165 -19.67 4.21 -2.40
CA ARG A 165 -20.15 5.24 -1.47
C ARG A 165 -21.59 4.99 -1.02
N GLU A 166 -22.47 4.57 -1.92
CA GLU A 166 -23.85 4.17 -1.62
C GLU A 166 -23.93 2.96 -0.69
N GLY A 167 -22.89 2.11 -0.68
CA GLY A 167 -22.79 0.96 0.20
C GLY A 167 -22.14 1.22 1.55
N LEU A 168 -21.57 2.42 1.78
CA LEU A 168 -20.95 2.74 3.06
C LEU A 168 -22.04 2.96 4.14
N PRO A 169 -21.80 2.53 5.39
CA PRO A 169 -22.72 2.85 6.49
C PRO A 169 -22.92 4.34 6.67
N GLU A 170 -24.15 4.75 7.02
CA GLU A 170 -24.49 6.15 7.29
C GLU A 170 -23.69 6.78 8.44
N THR A 171 -23.08 5.95 9.30
CA THR A 171 -22.22 6.39 10.41
C THR A 171 -20.83 6.83 9.95
N ILE A 172 -20.44 6.55 8.70
CA ILE A 172 -19.15 6.95 8.14
C ILE A 172 -19.29 8.30 7.44
N GLU A 173 -18.52 9.28 7.89
CA GLU A 173 -18.37 10.55 7.20
C GLU A 173 -17.44 10.39 5.99
N VAL A 174 -17.86 10.94 4.85
CA VAL A 174 -17.14 10.83 3.58
C VAL A 174 -16.76 12.22 3.07
N GLU A 175 -15.45 12.44 2.88
CA GLU A 175 -14.87 13.61 2.24
C GLU A 175 -14.30 13.20 0.86
N GLU A 176 -14.77 13.83 -0.23
CA GLU A 176 -14.27 13.58 -1.61
C GLU A 176 -13.53 14.83 -2.10
N ILE A 177 -12.24 14.68 -2.46
CA ILE A 177 -11.42 15.77 -2.98
C ILE A 177 -10.96 15.46 -4.41
N GLY A 178 -11.33 16.35 -5.34
CA GLY A 178 -10.97 16.27 -6.75
C GLY A 178 -9.78 17.16 -7.11
N LEU A 179 -8.65 16.55 -7.45
CA LEU A 179 -7.38 17.22 -7.75
C LEU A 179 -7.27 17.65 -9.23
N ARG A 180 -8.26 18.37 -9.78
CA ARG A 180 -8.30 18.75 -11.22
C ARG A 180 -7.70 20.13 -11.53
N ASN A 181 -7.23 20.30 -12.77
CA ASN A 181 -6.86 21.58 -13.43
C ASN A 181 -5.64 22.34 -12.87
N GLY A 182 -4.45 21.73 -12.83
CA GLY A 182 -3.21 22.46 -12.46
C GLY A 182 -3.15 22.94 -11.00
N SER A 183 -4.11 22.51 -10.19
CA SER A 183 -4.27 22.79 -8.75
C SER A 183 -3.22 22.10 -7.89
N VAL A 184 -2.54 21.07 -8.41
CA VAL A 184 -1.44 20.41 -7.72
C VAL A 184 -0.19 20.48 -8.59
N PRO A 185 0.63 21.54 -8.43
CA PRO A 185 2.01 21.52 -8.94
C PRO A 185 2.71 20.24 -8.52
N ASP A 186 3.48 19.65 -9.43
CA ASP A 186 4.32 18.50 -9.10
C ASP A 186 5.40 18.89 -8.07
N CYS A 187 5.98 17.89 -7.41
CA CYS A 187 7.01 18.10 -6.41
C CYS A 187 8.29 18.66 -7.06
N ASN A 188 8.87 19.70 -6.44
CA ASN A 188 10.09 20.36 -6.93
C ASN A 188 11.33 19.47 -6.82
N GLY A 189 11.24 18.36 -6.08
CA GLY A 189 12.42 17.65 -5.60
C GLY A 189 13.30 18.53 -4.70
N CYS A 190 12.68 19.28 -3.77
CA CYS A 190 13.41 20.11 -2.79
C CYS A 190 14.51 19.31 -2.08
N SER A 191 15.56 20.00 -1.62
CA SER A 191 16.55 19.38 -0.74
C SER A 191 15.87 18.79 0.51
N TYR A 192 16.52 17.78 1.11
CA TYR A 192 16.02 17.14 2.33
C TYR A 192 15.69 18.17 3.43
N THR A 193 16.60 19.13 3.65
CA THR A 193 16.45 20.18 4.66
C THR A 193 15.28 21.12 4.37
N ALA A 194 15.07 21.51 3.11
CA ALA A 194 13.93 22.34 2.73
C ALA A 194 12.61 21.59 2.87
N CYS A 195 12.54 20.34 2.42
CA CYS A 195 11.32 19.53 2.55
C CYS A 195 10.96 19.32 4.03
N LEU A 196 11.96 19.08 4.88
CA LEU A 196 11.77 18.95 6.32
C LEU A 196 11.26 20.27 6.94
N HIS A 197 11.86 21.41 6.62
CA HIS A 197 11.48 22.71 7.16
C HIS A 197 10.02 23.07 6.87
N PHE A 198 9.57 22.95 5.62
CA PHE A 198 8.15 23.19 5.29
C PHE A 198 7.24 22.14 5.88
N GLY A 199 7.71 20.88 5.90
CA GLY A 199 7.03 19.76 6.52
C GLY A 199 6.70 20.05 7.97
N GLU A 200 7.66 20.49 8.80
CA GLU A 200 7.49 20.82 10.22
C GLU A 200 6.43 21.89 10.48
N GLN A 201 6.18 22.78 9.52
CA GLN A 201 5.14 23.82 9.59
C GLN A 201 3.77 23.35 9.07
N GLY A 202 3.64 22.08 8.71
CA GLY A 202 2.42 21.51 8.14
C GLY A 202 2.15 21.96 6.71
N SER A 203 3.19 22.43 6.02
CA SER A 203 3.11 23.04 4.70
C SER A 203 3.96 22.29 3.67
N CYS A 204 4.00 22.83 2.46
CA CYS A 204 4.84 22.40 1.34
C CYS A 204 5.28 23.67 0.62
N PHE A 205 6.45 23.65 -0.03
CA PHE A 205 6.97 24.78 -0.80
C PHE A 205 5.91 25.43 -1.72
N TYR A 206 5.05 24.63 -2.34
CA TYR A 206 4.02 25.13 -3.26
C TYR A 206 2.70 25.58 -2.60
N GLY A 207 2.48 25.29 -1.32
CA GLY A 207 1.18 25.58 -0.68
C GLY A 207 0.00 24.97 -1.44
N GLY A 208 -1.09 25.73 -1.54
CA GLY A 208 -2.26 25.43 -2.36
C GLY A 208 -3.08 24.23 -1.86
N PRO A 209 -3.87 23.60 -2.73
CA PRO A 209 -4.86 22.56 -2.38
C PRO A 209 -4.28 21.38 -1.57
N MET A 210 -3.00 21.05 -1.75
CA MET A 210 -2.36 20.04 -0.90
C MET A 210 -2.31 20.46 0.58
N VAL A 211 -1.93 21.71 0.86
CA VAL A 211 -1.80 22.23 2.23
C VAL A 211 -3.15 22.65 2.79
N GLU A 212 -4.00 23.23 1.95
CA GLU A 212 -5.28 23.82 2.34
C GLU A 212 -6.39 22.77 2.51
N GLU A 213 -6.40 21.71 1.69
CA GLU A 213 -7.49 20.73 1.65
C GLU A 213 -6.99 19.32 1.96
N VAL A 214 -5.99 18.82 1.21
CA VAL A 214 -5.57 17.41 1.29
C VAL A 214 -4.89 17.08 2.62
N TYR A 215 -3.96 17.90 3.11
CA TYR A 215 -3.25 17.60 4.36
C TYR A 215 -4.18 17.59 5.57
N PRO A 216 -5.05 18.59 5.78
CA PRO A 216 -6.08 18.52 6.82
C PRO A 216 -6.96 17.28 6.71
N ALA A 217 -7.42 16.95 5.50
CA ALA A 217 -8.27 15.78 5.27
C ALA A 217 -7.55 14.46 5.59
N VAL A 218 -6.30 14.30 5.16
CA VAL A 218 -5.48 13.12 5.47
C VAL A 218 -5.21 13.00 6.97
N ARG A 219 -5.01 14.11 7.68
CA ARG A 219 -4.86 14.09 9.15
C ARG A 219 -6.12 13.57 9.83
N ARG A 220 -7.30 13.99 9.38
CA ARG A 220 -8.60 13.62 9.97
C ARG A 220 -9.08 12.22 9.59
N CYS A 221 -8.75 11.72 8.40
CA CYS A 221 -9.32 10.46 7.93
C CYS A 221 -8.77 9.23 8.66
N ASP A 222 -9.59 8.19 8.81
CA ASP A 222 -9.17 6.86 9.26
C ASP A 222 -8.81 5.96 8.06
N ALA A 223 -9.42 6.26 6.91
CA ALA A 223 -9.21 5.55 5.67
C ALA A 223 -9.03 6.52 4.49
N LEU A 224 -8.02 6.22 3.66
CA LEU A 224 -7.75 6.90 2.40
C LEU A 224 -8.13 5.97 1.24
N VAL A 225 -9.06 6.40 0.39
CA VAL A 225 -9.45 5.71 -0.84
C VAL A 225 -8.85 6.45 -2.04
N MET A 226 -7.96 5.77 -2.76
CA MET A 226 -7.36 6.29 -3.99
C MET A 226 -8.21 5.88 -5.20
N LEU A 227 -8.81 6.85 -5.88
CA LEU A 227 -9.63 6.63 -7.06
C LEU A 227 -8.77 6.81 -8.32
N CYS A 228 -8.33 5.69 -8.90
CA CYS A 228 -7.34 5.68 -9.96
C CYS A 228 -7.95 5.25 -11.29
N ALA A 229 -7.98 6.18 -12.26
CA ALA A 229 -8.06 5.81 -13.65
C ALA A 229 -6.67 5.39 -14.13
N ASN A 230 -6.56 4.26 -14.84
CA ASN A 230 -5.31 3.83 -15.45
C ASN A 230 -5.01 4.68 -16.70
N TYR A 231 -3.94 5.48 -16.63
CA TYR A 231 -3.38 6.21 -17.76
C TYR A 231 -2.00 5.65 -18.08
N ASN A 232 -1.91 4.82 -19.13
CA ASN A 232 -0.66 4.22 -19.61
C ASN A 232 0.08 3.43 -18.51
N ASP A 233 -0.65 2.57 -17.80
CA ASP A 233 -0.15 1.72 -16.71
C ASP A 233 0.40 2.50 -15.51
N ALA A 234 -0.04 3.76 -15.36
CA ALA A 234 0.41 4.66 -14.30
C ALA A 234 -0.75 5.42 -13.64
N LEU A 235 -0.47 5.89 -12.42
CA LEU A 235 -1.27 6.93 -11.78
C LEU A 235 -1.26 8.21 -12.63
N SER A 236 -2.36 8.96 -12.60
CA SER A 236 -2.41 10.26 -13.27
C SER A 236 -1.38 11.23 -12.66
N ALA A 237 -0.95 12.22 -13.44
CA ALA A 237 0.03 13.21 -13.00
C ALA A 237 -0.34 13.88 -11.66
N ASN A 238 -1.63 14.22 -11.47
CA ASN A 238 -2.07 14.88 -10.24
C ASN A 238 -2.08 13.95 -9.03
N LEU A 239 -2.41 12.66 -9.21
CA LEU A 239 -2.30 11.68 -8.13
C LEU A 239 -0.83 11.40 -7.79
N THR A 240 0.03 11.31 -8.80
CA THR A 240 1.49 11.19 -8.60
C THR A 240 2.06 12.41 -7.86
N ALA A 241 1.68 13.62 -8.25
CA ALA A 241 2.08 14.86 -7.57
C ALA A 241 1.59 14.89 -6.11
N CYS A 242 0.34 14.50 -5.86
CA CYS A 242 -0.22 14.37 -4.52
C CYS A 242 0.60 13.40 -3.67
N VAL A 243 0.85 12.19 -4.19
CA VAL A 243 1.66 11.15 -3.53
C VAL A 243 3.08 11.65 -3.24
N ASN A 244 3.71 12.36 -4.16
CA ASN A 244 5.06 12.92 -3.94
C ASN A 244 5.06 13.96 -2.81
N ARG A 245 4.04 14.84 -2.80
CA ARG A 245 3.95 15.96 -1.86
C ARG A 245 3.53 15.54 -0.45
N LEU A 246 2.74 14.46 -0.30
CA LEU A 246 2.41 13.86 1.01
C LEU A 246 3.64 13.51 1.86
N THR A 247 4.83 13.43 1.27
CA THR A 247 6.10 13.28 2.01
C THR A 247 6.27 14.36 3.08
N ALA A 248 5.87 15.61 2.82
CA ALA A 248 5.99 16.69 3.80
C ALA A 248 5.13 16.42 5.04
N LEU A 249 3.86 16.03 4.84
CA LEU A 249 2.96 15.66 5.94
C LEU A 249 3.45 14.40 6.67
N PHE A 250 3.89 13.37 5.93
CA PHE A 250 4.41 12.12 6.47
C PHE A 250 5.62 12.30 7.40
N ARG A 251 6.38 13.39 7.25
CA ARG A 251 7.49 13.71 8.15
C ARG A 251 7.01 14.23 9.51
N GLN A 252 5.85 14.87 9.57
CA GLN A 252 5.24 15.29 10.84
C GLN A 252 4.48 14.16 11.52
N GLN A 253 3.68 13.43 10.76
CA GLN A 253 2.80 12.39 11.28
C GLN A 253 2.97 11.13 10.43
N ARG A 254 3.29 10.01 11.10
CA ARG A 254 3.22 8.70 10.47
C ARG A 254 1.76 8.28 10.34
N PHE A 255 1.45 7.49 9.33
CA PHE A 255 0.07 7.09 8.98
C PHE A 255 -0.21 5.63 9.37
N TYR A 256 0.47 5.10 10.40
CA TYR A 256 0.32 3.71 10.84
C TYR A 256 -1.11 3.37 11.29
N ASP A 257 -1.85 4.37 11.76
CA ASP A 257 -3.24 4.32 12.20
C ASP A 257 -4.26 4.44 11.05
N LYS A 258 -3.80 4.69 9.83
CA LYS A 258 -4.67 4.94 8.66
C LYS A 258 -4.65 3.75 7.72
N ARG A 259 -5.80 3.44 7.13
CA ARG A 259 -5.97 2.35 6.15
C ARG A 259 -5.99 2.88 4.72
N LEU A 260 -5.33 2.17 3.81
CA LEU A 260 -5.34 2.47 2.39
C LEU A 260 -6.29 1.55 1.63
N PHE A 261 -7.16 2.15 0.83
CA PHE A 261 -8.01 1.47 -0.13
C PHE A 261 -7.78 2.02 -1.54
N GLY A 262 -8.14 1.23 -2.56
CA GLY A 262 -8.03 1.65 -3.96
C GLY A 262 -9.22 1.23 -4.82
N LEU A 263 -9.72 2.13 -5.67
CA LEU A 263 -10.62 1.79 -6.76
C LEU A 263 -9.91 2.09 -8.08
N ILE A 264 -9.60 1.04 -8.83
CA ILE A 264 -8.77 1.15 -10.03
C ILE A 264 -9.59 0.70 -11.23
N VAL A 265 -9.76 1.61 -12.18
CA VAL A 265 -10.46 1.31 -13.44
C VAL A 265 -9.50 1.46 -14.60
N SER A 266 -9.33 0.38 -15.34
CA SER A 266 -8.50 0.34 -16.54
C SER A 266 -9.35 0.32 -17.80
N GLY A 267 -8.86 0.94 -18.88
CA GLY A 267 -9.53 0.85 -20.17
C GLY A 267 -9.38 -0.51 -20.84
N TYR A 268 -8.27 -1.21 -20.58
CA TYR A 268 -7.94 -2.47 -21.26
C TYR A 268 -7.34 -3.51 -20.31
N SER A 269 -6.26 -3.17 -19.61
CA SER A 269 -5.57 -4.04 -18.66
C SER A 269 -4.69 -3.19 -17.72
N GLY A 270 -3.86 -3.81 -16.87
CA GLY A 270 -2.84 -3.12 -16.08
C GLY A 270 -3.30 -2.54 -14.74
N GLY A 271 -4.50 -2.90 -14.26
CA GLY A 271 -5.00 -2.44 -12.96
C GLY A 271 -4.11 -2.87 -11.79
N ASP A 272 -3.52 -4.06 -11.88
CA ASP A 272 -2.55 -4.58 -10.91
C ASP A 272 -1.27 -3.73 -10.86
N LEU A 273 -0.86 -3.12 -11.97
CA LEU A 273 0.31 -2.23 -12.02
C LEU A 273 0.09 -0.98 -11.18
N LEU A 274 -1.12 -0.43 -11.20
CA LEU A 274 -1.51 0.71 -10.36
C LEU A 274 -1.68 0.30 -8.89
N ALA A 275 -2.27 -0.87 -8.62
CA ALA A 275 -2.39 -1.38 -7.25
C ALA A 275 -1.00 -1.51 -6.61
N ARG A 276 -0.04 -2.05 -7.35
CA ARG A 276 1.36 -2.14 -6.96
C ARG A 276 2.02 -0.77 -6.77
N GLN A 277 1.69 0.23 -7.59
CA GLN A 277 2.15 1.62 -7.36
C GLN A 277 1.62 2.19 -6.04
N LEU A 278 0.35 1.98 -5.70
CA LEU A 278 -0.24 2.41 -4.43
C LEU A 278 0.46 1.72 -3.24
N ILE A 279 0.68 0.41 -3.31
CA ILE A 279 1.42 -0.35 -2.29
C ILE A 279 2.81 0.26 -2.06
N SER A 280 3.59 0.48 -3.12
CA SER A 280 4.92 1.05 -2.99
C SER A 280 4.90 2.46 -2.39
N ALA A 281 4.03 3.32 -2.89
CA ALA A 281 4.12 4.75 -2.61
C ALA A 281 3.41 5.18 -1.33
N LEU A 282 2.41 4.42 -0.86
CA LEU A 282 1.58 4.77 0.29
C LEU A 282 1.76 3.80 1.45
N ASN A 283 1.73 2.48 1.23
CA ASN A 283 1.94 1.52 2.31
C ASN A 283 3.43 1.37 2.67
N MET A 284 4.28 0.94 1.72
CA MET A 284 5.69 0.66 1.97
C MET A 284 6.47 1.94 2.31
N ASN A 285 6.14 3.06 1.65
CA ASN A 285 6.88 4.30 1.82
C ASN A 285 6.29 5.26 2.87
N LYS A 286 4.96 5.34 2.98
CA LYS A 286 4.27 6.33 3.83
C LYS A 286 3.48 5.72 4.98
N SER A 287 3.69 4.45 5.30
CA SER A 287 3.16 3.80 6.50
C SER A 287 1.64 3.63 6.61
N PHE A 288 0.87 3.85 5.55
CA PHE A 288 -0.53 3.43 5.57
C PHE A 288 -0.62 1.92 5.74
N SER A 289 -1.47 1.43 6.64
CA SER A 289 -1.80 0.00 6.73
C SER A 289 -2.62 -0.45 5.52
N LEU A 290 -2.53 -1.73 5.17
CA LEU A 290 -3.23 -2.33 4.04
C LEU A 290 -4.24 -3.38 4.53
N PRO A 291 -5.55 -3.08 4.50
CA PRO A 291 -6.59 -4.07 4.80
C PRO A 291 -6.57 -5.25 3.80
N PRO A 292 -7.10 -6.43 4.16
CA PRO A 292 -7.33 -7.52 3.22
C PRO A 292 -8.10 -7.04 1.98
N HIS A 293 -7.72 -7.50 0.78
CA HIS A 293 -8.37 -7.09 -0.47
C HIS A 293 -8.51 -5.57 -0.62
N PHE A 294 -7.43 -4.81 -0.35
CA PHE A 294 -7.45 -3.35 -0.22
C PHE A 294 -7.98 -2.59 -1.44
N CYS A 295 -7.99 -3.22 -2.62
CA CYS A 295 -8.43 -2.59 -3.84
C CYS A 295 -9.39 -3.44 -4.66
N LEU A 296 -10.32 -2.77 -5.35
CA LEU A 296 -11.08 -3.34 -6.46
C LEU A 296 -10.49 -2.88 -7.80
N LEU A 297 -10.32 -3.83 -8.70
CA LEU A 297 -9.79 -3.63 -10.04
C LEU A 297 -10.87 -3.98 -11.07
N GLU A 298 -11.22 -3.04 -11.95
CA GLU A 298 -12.22 -3.25 -13.00
C GLU A 298 -11.71 -2.77 -14.35
N THR A 299 -12.22 -3.36 -15.42
CA THR A 299 -11.88 -2.96 -16.79
C THR A 299 -13.13 -2.41 -17.49
N ALA A 300 -13.09 -1.12 -17.82
CA ALA A 300 -14.19 -0.39 -18.43
C ALA A 300 -13.65 0.82 -19.23
N ASN A 301 -13.68 0.73 -20.56
CA ASN A 301 -13.21 1.79 -21.45
C ASN A 301 -14.30 2.81 -21.76
N GLU A 302 -15.41 2.33 -22.34
CA GLU A 302 -16.49 3.19 -22.81
C GLU A 302 -17.12 3.93 -21.63
N ARG A 303 -17.48 5.19 -21.85
CA ARG A 303 -18.15 6.01 -20.83
C ARG A 303 -19.41 5.31 -20.32
N GLY A 304 -19.50 5.11 -19.01
CA GLY A 304 -20.64 4.47 -18.35
C GLY A 304 -20.71 2.96 -18.55
N SER A 305 -19.68 2.32 -19.12
CA SER A 305 -19.66 0.86 -19.23
C SER A 305 -19.46 0.16 -17.90
N LEU A 306 -18.80 0.79 -16.92
CA LEU A 306 -18.52 0.19 -15.63
C LEU A 306 -19.79 -0.25 -14.90
N ILE A 307 -20.83 0.59 -14.86
CA ILE A 307 -22.08 0.28 -14.18
C ILE A 307 -22.87 -0.86 -14.86
N ARG A 308 -22.50 -1.22 -16.09
CA ARG A 308 -23.09 -2.34 -16.85
C ARG A 308 -22.34 -3.65 -16.63
N LEU A 309 -21.20 -3.64 -15.93
CA LEU A 309 -20.42 -4.86 -15.67
C LEU A 309 -21.24 -5.84 -14.81
N PRO A 310 -21.26 -7.14 -15.16
CA PRO A 310 -22.01 -8.13 -14.39
C PRO A 310 -21.59 -8.16 -12.92
N GLY A 311 -22.56 -7.96 -12.01
CA GLY A 311 -22.34 -8.03 -10.57
C GLY A 311 -21.50 -6.89 -9.97
N ILE A 312 -21.26 -5.79 -10.70
CA ILE A 312 -20.44 -4.66 -10.20
C ILE A 312 -21.00 -4.03 -8.94
N ALA A 313 -22.32 -3.81 -8.87
CA ALA A 313 -22.97 -3.26 -7.68
C ALA A 313 -22.73 -4.15 -6.46
N ARG A 314 -22.91 -5.47 -6.60
CA ARG A 314 -22.64 -6.43 -5.51
C ARG A 314 -21.19 -6.34 -5.03
N ARG A 315 -20.21 -6.34 -5.95
CA ARG A 315 -18.78 -6.22 -5.59
C ARG A 315 -18.48 -4.89 -4.90
N ALA A 316 -19.07 -3.79 -5.37
CA ALA A 316 -18.92 -2.47 -4.78
C ALA A 316 -19.46 -2.43 -3.33
N HIS A 317 -20.66 -2.98 -3.09
CA HIS A 317 -21.25 -3.07 -1.76
C HIS A 317 -20.45 -4.00 -0.83
N GLU A 318 -19.95 -5.13 -1.33
CA GLU A 318 -19.09 -6.03 -0.55
C GLU A 318 -17.79 -5.35 -0.11
N PHE A 319 -17.21 -4.52 -0.97
CA PHE A 319 -16.03 -3.72 -0.64
C PHE A 319 -16.36 -2.58 0.33
N ALA A 320 -17.49 -1.90 0.15
CA ALA A 320 -17.97 -0.85 1.05
C ALA A 320 -18.30 -1.37 2.46
N ALA A 321 -18.55 -2.67 2.61
CA ALA A 321 -18.77 -3.30 3.91
C ALA A 321 -17.45 -3.63 4.65
N GLN A 322 -16.29 -3.62 3.98
CA GLN A 322 -15.01 -3.93 4.65
C GLN A 322 -14.69 -2.95 5.80
N PRO A 323 -14.88 -1.63 5.66
CA PRO A 323 -14.70 -0.68 6.76
C PRO A 323 -15.52 -0.95 8.01
N SER A 324 -16.62 -1.71 7.89
CA SER A 324 -17.51 -2.06 9.01
C SER A 324 -17.18 -3.42 9.65
N ARG A 325 -16.27 -4.19 9.04
CA ARG A 325 -15.86 -5.52 9.49
C ARG A 325 -14.54 -5.51 10.28
N SER A 326 -13.86 -4.37 10.30
CA SER A 326 -12.60 -4.09 10.99
C SER A 326 -12.82 -3.19 12.20
#